data_AF-A0A9N9X6F6-F1
#
_entry.id   AF-A0A9N9X6F6-F1
#
_cell.length_a   1.000
_cell.length_b   1.000
_cell.length_c   1.000
_cell.angle_alpha   90.00
_cell.angle_beta   90.00
_cell.angle_gamma   90.00
#
_symmetry.space_group_name_H-M   'P 1'
#
loop_
_entity.id
_entity.type
_entity.pdbx_description
1 polymer ?
#
loop_
_entity_poly.entity_id
_entity_poly.type
_entity_poly.pdbx_seq_one_letter_code
_entity_poly.pdbx_strand_id
1 'polypeptide(L)'
;MASLTLHCLYEKHLLTVFEFQFPEHYGEVLVLLLKSSSGNPETNLVSISVWMSILNFLAQPVVLNLKLPLRDQLRQYAQHQNILQHQELLETAELLARHFTQERLQYGIYGLYPKCRSYMDVYMILLGTIGHGIIVSMLNTHQGLLGDKLCEKIWPYIRDMFAPWLVPYSMQNLKDNMASWIQQLADDRSVLLPWIPADTQFAQKILCSFKECISFVIHTLPASSSILSYIWQWYVTCYAHKSVKEHILIAVHQTFLTFPWHNFWPSVVDVECMLKVIDQYLPDCHAFLGHIFMAIPWTNWLNNLSTAPTQLRTRVYQCFINLVVKLCNEPNVRKNHSEQAKSILVQAENFDWTILDASFYQYVLDWLVMSCDSSVIFKNDPLDVDYRMLHFLKIVSMCNGQQPTMSPETLSKRLTYVRTSVKLLSVYTNRNKSNIPRKEQDIYTLITRQLNDIEHMVSTEEEMITLLKEILCCLNIEPVKFIALKSFAKWVENKPGDGLIIRCLLQTMGTAVTEYDVLAELLEVTVNSYFLNTGKVTQLLK
;
A
#
# COMPACT_ATOMS: atom_id res chain seq x y z
N MET A 1 28.38 11.05 51.49
CA MET A 1 27.21 11.61 52.21
C MET A 1 27.04 13.10 51.95
N ALA A 2 28.04 13.97 52.22
CA ALA A 2 27.94 15.42 51.97
C ALA A 2 27.68 15.84 50.49
N SER A 3 28.27 15.15 49.51
CA SER A 3 28.04 15.42 48.08
C SER A 3 26.60 15.11 47.63
N LEU A 4 25.97 14.06 48.19
CA LEU A 4 24.55 13.75 47.97
C LEU A 4 23.66 14.84 48.58
N THR A 5 24.00 15.34 49.78
CA THR A 5 23.26 16.42 50.45
C THR A 5 23.33 17.74 49.67
N LEU A 6 24.50 18.09 49.12
CA LEU A 6 24.70 19.28 48.28
C LEU A 6 23.94 19.16 46.95
N HIS A 7 23.98 18.00 46.30
CA HIS A 7 23.22 17.76 45.06
C HIS A 7 21.71 17.96 45.28
N CYS A 8 21.15 17.35 46.34
CA CYS A 8 19.73 17.53 46.68
C CYS A 8 19.38 18.98 47.01
N LEU A 9 20.28 19.73 47.65
CA LEU A 9 20.08 21.15 47.96
C LEU A 9 20.05 22.00 46.67
N TYR A 10 20.98 21.77 45.74
CA TYR A 10 21.01 22.49 44.46
C TYR A 10 19.83 22.14 43.57
N GLU A 11 19.42 20.87 43.53
CA GLU A 11 18.22 20.42 42.81
C GLU A 11 16.97 21.13 43.36
N LYS A 12 16.84 21.19 44.70
CA LYS A 12 15.72 21.90 45.33
C LYS A 12 15.74 23.41 45.04
N HIS A 13 16.91 24.06 45.11
CA HIS A 13 17.02 25.49 44.78
C HIS A 13 16.66 25.75 43.31
N LEU A 14 17.11 24.91 42.39
CA LEU A 14 16.75 25.00 40.98
C LEU A 14 15.23 24.90 40.80
N LEU A 15 14.57 23.94 41.45
CA LEU A 15 13.11 23.81 41.40
C LEU A 15 12.40 25.02 41.97
N THR A 16 12.84 25.55 43.11
CA THR A 16 12.21 26.74 43.73
C THR A 16 12.34 27.98 42.83
N VAL A 17 13.48 28.18 42.19
CA VAL A 17 13.67 29.29 41.24
C VAL A 17 12.82 29.07 39.98
N PHE A 18 12.82 27.85 39.46
CA PHE A 18 12.02 27.47 38.30
C PHE A 18 10.52 27.69 38.54
N GLU A 19 10.02 27.26 39.71
CA GLU A 19 8.65 27.48 40.16
C GLU A 19 8.30 28.96 40.26
N PHE A 20 9.18 29.78 40.86
CA PHE A 20 8.92 31.20 41.06
C PHE A 20 8.90 32.00 39.75
N GLN A 21 9.69 31.60 38.76
CA GLN A 21 9.84 32.33 37.50
C GLN A 21 9.15 31.65 36.30
N PHE A 22 8.31 30.63 36.52
CA PHE A 22 7.57 29.98 35.45
C PHE A 22 6.44 30.89 34.93
N PRO A 23 6.23 31.03 33.60
CA PRO A 23 6.89 30.34 32.48
C PRO A 23 8.11 31.08 31.87
N GLU A 24 8.51 32.25 32.40
CA GLU A 24 9.49 33.16 31.76
C GLU A 24 10.83 32.50 31.39
N HIS A 25 11.45 31.74 32.30
CA HIS A 25 12.73 31.07 32.06
C HIS A 25 12.60 29.59 31.67
N TYR A 26 11.39 29.10 31.39
CA TYR A 26 11.14 27.68 31.15
C TYR A 26 11.96 27.12 29.97
N GLY A 27 11.91 27.79 28.82
CA GLY A 27 12.62 27.36 27.62
C GLY A 27 14.15 27.37 27.81
N GLU A 28 14.69 28.34 28.55
CA GLU A 28 16.12 28.44 28.84
C GLU A 28 16.60 27.29 29.71
N VAL A 29 15.86 26.97 30.78
CA VAL A 29 16.13 25.83 31.66
C VAL A 29 16.07 24.53 30.86
N LEU A 30 15.07 24.34 30.00
CA LEU A 30 14.97 23.16 29.15
C LEU A 30 16.18 23.02 28.19
N VAL A 31 16.62 24.12 27.56
CA VAL A 31 17.82 24.10 26.70
C VAL A 31 19.08 23.76 27.50
N LEU A 32 19.22 24.28 28.73
CA LEU A 32 20.35 23.97 29.59
C LEU A 32 20.37 22.49 29.99
N LEU A 33 19.21 21.92 30.34
CA LEU A 33 19.09 20.48 30.64
C LEU A 33 19.49 19.63 29.43
N LEU A 34 18.97 19.96 28.24
CA LEU A 34 19.28 19.24 27.00
C LEU A 34 20.78 19.29 26.68
N LYS A 35 21.40 20.47 26.75
CA LYS A 35 22.86 20.65 26.57
C LYS A 35 23.68 19.90 27.62
N SER A 36 23.22 19.90 28.86
CA SER A 36 23.88 19.19 29.98
C SER A 36 23.67 17.67 29.94
N SER A 37 22.83 17.18 29.02
CA SER A 37 22.54 15.77 28.80
C SER A 37 23.16 15.21 27.51
N SER A 38 23.78 16.08 26.72
CA SER A 38 24.46 15.74 25.47
C SER A 38 25.99 15.75 25.60
N GLY A 39 26.52 15.85 26.83
CA GLY A 39 27.95 15.84 27.13
C GLY A 39 28.61 14.46 27.07
N ASN A 40 29.94 14.43 27.00
CA ASN A 40 30.72 13.21 27.22
C ASN A 40 30.55 12.74 28.68
N PRO A 41 30.63 11.42 28.95
CA PRO A 41 30.47 10.85 30.29
C PRO A 41 31.38 11.46 31.36
N GLU A 42 32.50 12.06 30.93
CA GLU A 42 33.55 12.60 31.79
C GLU A 42 33.33 14.06 32.20
N THR A 43 32.46 14.84 31.54
CA THR A 43 32.43 16.29 31.77
C THR A 43 31.07 16.93 32.04
N ASN A 44 29.94 16.38 31.62
CA ASN A 44 28.64 17.04 31.85
C ASN A 44 27.49 16.03 31.73
N LEU A 45 27.11 15.38 32.84
CA LEU A 45 25.87 14.61 32.92
C LEU A 45 25.03 15.15 34.09
N VAL A 46 23.91 15.79 33.77
CA VAL A 46 22.90 16.14 34.76
C VAL A 46 22.28 14.86 35.35
N SER A 47 22.02 14.80 36.65
CA SER A 47 21.36 13.62 37.23
C SER A 47 19.97 13.41 36.62
N ILE A 48 19.59 12.14 36.42
CA ILE A 48 18.23 11.77 36.00
C ILE A 48 17.19 12.29 37.01
N SER A 49 17.55 12.41 38.30
CA SER A 49 16.65 12.98 39.31
C SER A 49 16.24 14.41 38.98
N VAL A 50 17.18 15.24 38.54
CA VAL A 50 16.91 16.65 38.16
C VAL A 50 15.93 16.72 36.99
N TRP A 51 16.13 15.88 35.97
CA TRP A 51 15.17 15.74 34.87
C TRP A 51 13.79 15.34 35.37
N MET A 52 13.71 14.30 36.20
CA MET A 52 12.43 13.81 36.71
C MET A 52 11.75 14.82 37.63
N SER A 53 12.49 15.59 38.41
CA SER A 53 11.94 16.65 39.26
C SER A 53 11.30 17.76 38.43
N ILE A 54 11.96 18.19 37.34
CA ILE A 54 11.43 19.20 36.43
C ILE A 54 10.23 18.66 35.65
N LEU A 55 10.31 17.43 35.12
CA LEU A 55 9.17 16.79 34.45
C LEU A 55 7.97 16.61 35.38
N ASN A 56 8.20 16.23 36.65
CA ASN A 56 7.14 16.08 37.63
C ASN A 56 6.51 17.41 38.02
N PHE A 57 7.28 18.49 38.09
CA PHE A 57 6.71 19.83 38.25
C PHE A 57 5.80 20.17 37.07
N LEU A 58 6.27 20.00 35.83
CA LEU A 58 5.49 20.28 34.63
C LEU A 58 4.26 19.37 34.46
N ALA A 59 4.25 18.21 35.11
CA ALA A 59 3.18 17.22 35.04
C ALA A 59 2.12 17.37 36.14
N GLN A 60 2.29 18.29 37.09
CA GLN A 60 1.37 18.41 38.22
C GLN A 60 -0.09 18.53 37.77
N PRO A 61 -1.02 17.84 38.47
CA PRO A 61 -0.85 17.07 39.71
C PRO A 61 -0.39 15.61 39.50
N VAL A 62 -0.01 15.22 38.28
CA VAL A 62 0.41 13.85 37.95
C VAL A 62 1.87 13.61 38.31
N VAL A 63 2.17 12.43 38.87
CA VAL A 63 3.54 12.00 39.18
C VAL A 63 4.02 11.00 38.14
N LEU A 64 5.00 11.42 37.35
CA LEU A 64 5.71 10.63 36.35
C LEU A 64 6.82 9.78 37.00
N ASN A 65 6.93 8.54 36.51
CA ASN A 65 7.87 7.53 36.97
C ASN A 65 8.35 6.66 35.80
N LEU A 66 9.67 6.54 35.67
CA LEU A 66 10.34 5.78 34.59
C LEU A 66 10.03 4.28 34.61
N LYS A 67 9.55 3.73 35.73
CA LYS A 67 9.26 2.30 35.89
C LYS A 67 7.79 1.93 35.63
N LEU A 68 6.91 2.92 35.55
CA LEU A 68 5.48 2.68 35.34
C LEU A 68 5.14 2.58 33.84
N PRO A 69 4.03 1.93 33.47
CA PRO A 69 3.59 1.86 32.07
C PRO A 69 3.45 3.26 31.45
N LEU A 70 4.05 3.46 30.28
CA LEU A 70 4.05 4.77 29.61
C LEU A 70 2.62 5.25 29.30
N ARG A 71 1.82 4.39 28.68
CA ARG A 71 0.44 4.70 28.24
C ARG A 71 -0.43 5.30 29.34
N ASP A 72 -0.42 4.70 30.52
CA ASP A 72 -1.30 5.11 31.62
C ASP A 72 -0.89 6.48 32.17
N GLN A 73 0.42 6.72 32.29
CA GLN A 73 0.96 8.00 32.73
C GLN A 73 0.68 9.13 31.74
N LEU A 74 0.84 8.86 30.43
CA LEU A 74 0.55 9.85 29.39
C LEU A 74 -0.93 10.23 29.36
N ARG A 75 -1.84 9.27 29.59
CA ARG A 75 -3.29 9.53 29.67
C ARG A 75 -3.66 10.31 30.93
N GLN A 76 -3.08 9.97 32.08
CA GLN A 76 -3.28 10.73 33.31
C GLN A 76 -2.80 12.17 33.16
N TYR A 77 -1.60 12.36 32.59
CA TYR A 77 -1.05 13.68 32.27
C TYR A 77 -1.98 14.47 31.36
N ALA A 78 -2.42 13.87 30.25
CA ALA A 78 -3.31 14.51 29.29
C ALA A 78 -4.59 15.05 29.93
N GLN A 79 -5.15 14.31 30.90
CA GLN A 79 -6.40 14.65 31.56
C GLN A 79 -6.27 15.71 32.65
N HIS A 80 -5.14 15.75 33.36
CA HIS A 80 -5.05 16.50 34.63
C HIS A 80 -3.99 17.59 34.65
N GLN A 81 -2.99 17.57 33.76
CA GLN A 81 -1.92 18.57 33.80
C GLN A 81 -2.50 19.98 33.61
N ASN A 82 -2.02 20.94 34.39
CA ASN A 82 -2.50 22.33 34.35
C ASN A 82 -1.37 23.38 34.29
N ILE A 83 -0.13 22.93 34.19
CA ILE A 83 1.06 23.80 34.27
C ILE A 83 1.38 24.38 32.89
N LEU A 84 1.53 23.52 31.87
CA LEU A 84 1.88 23.96 30.52
C LEU A 84 0.61 24.38 29.77
N GLN A 85 0.51 25.65 29.37
CA GLN A 85 -0.59 26.15 28.53
C GLN A 85 -0.32 25.84 27.06
N HIS A 86 -1.26 26.25 26.22
CA HIS A 86 -1.23 25.97 24.78
C HIS A 86 0.06 26.41 24.11
N GLN A 87 0.50 27.65 24.38
CA GLN A 87 1.66 28.22 23.71
C GLN A 87 2.95 27.52 24.15
N GLU A 88 3.13 27.26 25.44
CA GLU A 88 4.32 26.59 25.98
C GLU A 88 4.45 25.16 25.44
N LEU A 89 3.33 24.45 25.22
CA LEU A 89 3.34 23.12 24.62
C LEU A 89 3.85 23.14 23.17
N LEU A 90 3.38 24.09 22.36
CA LEU A 90 3.82 24.23 20.96
C LEU A 90 5.28 24.65 20.87
N GLU A 91 5.68 25.66 21.63
CA GLU A 91 7.06 26.12 21.69
C GLU A 91 8.01 25.04 22.20
N THR A 92 7.56 24.20 23.15
CA THR A 92 8.34 23.06 23.61
C THR A 92 8.56 22.04 22.49
N ALA A 93 7.50 21.66 21.75
CA ALA A 93 7.66 20.71 20.65
C ALA A 93 8.59 21.25 19.55
N GLU A 94 8.49 22.52 19.20
CA GLU A 94 9.37 23.17 18.23
C GLU A 94 10.82 23.23 18.74
N LEU A 95 11.03 23.56 20.02
CA LEU A 95 12.34 23.57 20.66
C LEU A 95 12.98 22.18 20.63
N LEU A 96 12.23 21.13 20.98
CA LEU A 96 12.71 19.75 20.96
C LEU A 96 13.03 19.30 19.53
N ALA A 97 12.14 19.56 18.57
CA ALA A 97 12.35 19.25 17.16
C ALA A 97 13.63 19.91 16.63
N ARG A 98 13.80 21.22 16.88
CA ARG A 98 14.98 21.98 16.46
C ARG A 98 16.25 21.46 17.13
N HIS A 99 16.23 21.26 18.45
CA HIS A 99 17.39 20.80 19.20
C HIS A 99 17.88 19.45 18.69
N PHE A 100 17.00 18.44 18.62
CA PHE A 100 17.40 17.10 18.20
C PHE A 100 17.72 17.00 16.70
N THR A 101 17.09 17.81 15.85
CA THR A 101 17.51 17.93 14.44
C THR A 101 18.93 18.45 14.34
N GLN A 102 19.25 19.54 15.07
CA GLN A 102 20.60 20.10 15.09
C GLN A 102 21.62 19.10 15.62
N GLU A 103 21.33 18.43 16.73
CA GLU A 103 22.19 17.38 17.27
C GLU A 103 22.43 16.25 16.27
N ARG A 104 21.39 15.84 15.53
CA ARG A 104 21.50 14.79 14.53
C ARG A 104 22.37 15.20 13.34
N LEU A 105 22.24 16.44 12.88
CA LEU A 105 23.03 16.95 11.76
C LEU A 105 24.50 17.24 12.12
N GLN A 106 24.78 17.50 13.40
CA GLN A 106 26.13 17.79 13.88
C GLN A 106 26.89 16.55 14.37
N TYR A 107 26.17 15.57 14.94
CA TYR A 107 26.79 14.41 15.62
C TYR A 107 26.22 13.04 15.21
N GLY A 108 25.06 13.00 14.54
CA GLY A 108 24.23 11.81 14.43
C GLY A 108 24.48 10.92 13.21
N ILE A 109 25.73 10.59 12.87
CA ILE A 109 26.02 9.69 11.73
C ILE A 109 25.40 8.28 11.92
N TYR A 110 25.24 7.86 13.17
CA TYR A 110 24.58 6.61 13.57
C TYR A 110 23.23 6.87 14.27
N GLY A 111 22.66 8.07 14.09
CA GLY A 111 21.50 8.53 14.84
C GLY A 111 21.85 9.21 16.17
N LEU A 112 20.80 9.54 16.94
CA LEU A 112 20.92 10.23 18.24
C LEU A 112 21.19 9.27 19.42
N TYR A 113 20.81 8.00 19.28
CA TYR A 113 20.81 7.03 20.38
C TYR A 113 22.16 6.82 21.07
N PRO A 114 23.31 6.75 20.36
CA PRO A 114 24.60 6.60 21.03
C PRO A 114 24.91 7.73 22.02
N LYS A 115 24.53 8.97 21.67
CA LYS A 115 24.76 10.17 22.48
C LYS A 115 23.72 10.32 23.59
N CYS A 116 22.48 9.92 23.33
CA CYS A 116 21.35 10.11 24.24
C CYS A 116 21.04 8.91 25.15
N ARG A 117 21.83 7.83 25.08
CA ARG A 117 21.54 6.53 25.71
C ARG A 117 21.15 6.62 27.19
N SER A 118 21.86 7.45 27.97
CA SER A 118 21.65 7.59 29.42
C SER A 118 20.31 8.23 29.81
N TYR A 119 19.65 8.93 28.88
CA TYR A 119 18.41 9.68 29.13
C TYR A 119 17.24 9.21 28.27
N MET A 120 17.35 8.06 27.59
CA MET A 120 16.32 7.59 26.66
C MET A 120 14.94 7.44 27.30
N ASP A 121 14.87 6.97 28.54
CA ASP A 121 13.59 6.83 29.26
C ASP A 121 12.99 8.20 29.62
N VAL A 122 13.83 9.19 29.93
CA VAL A 122 13.41 10.57 30.19
C VAL A 122 12.86 11.20 28.91
N TYR A 123 13.60 11.10 27.79
CA TYR A 123 13.17 11.66 26.52
C TYR A 123 11.90 10.98 25.99
N MET A 124 11.77 9.67 26.15
CA MET A 124 10.54 8.95 25.82
C MET A 124 9.32 9.52 26.58
N ILE A 125 9.45 9.76 27.89
CA ILE A 125 8.36 10.35 28.68
C ILE A 125 8.10 11.80 28.25
N LEU A 126 9.14 12.63 28.12
CA LEU A 126 9.03 14.04 27.74
C LEU A 126 8.33 14.21 26.38
N LEU A 127 8.76 13.48 25.35
CA LEU A 127 8.14 13.56 24.02
C LEU A 127 6.68 13.08 24.07
N GLY A 128 6.41 12.03 24.86
CA GLY A 128 5.07 11.52 25.07
C GLY A 128 4.14 12.51 25.77
N THR A 129 4.60 13.17 26.84
CA THR A 129 3.80 14.13 27.62
C THR A 129 3.54 15.38 26.80
N ILE A 130 4.55 15.95 26.13
CA ILE A 130 4.36 17.09 25.24
C ILE A 130 3.39 16.74 24.10
N GLY A 131 3.54 15.56 23.47
CA GLY A 131 2.62 15.12 22.43
C GLY A 131 1.16 15.00 22.91
N HIS A 132 0.93 14.38 24.07
CA HIS A 132 -0.41 14.27 24.65
C HIS A 132 -0.97 15.63 25.09
N GLY A 133 -0.13 16.49 25.66
CA GLY A 133 -0.48 17.85 26.04
C GLY A 133 -0.95 18.67 24.84
N ILE A 134 -0.20 18.63 23.72
CA ILE A 134 -0.57 19.31 22.47
C ILE A 134 -1.92 18.83 21.96
N ILE A 135 -2.18 17.52 21.98
CA ILE A 135 -3.45 16.96 21.51
C ILE A 135 -4.62 17.51 22.33
N VAL A 136 -4.55 17.44 23.67
CA VAL A 136 -5.62 17.98 24.54
C VAL A 136 -5.76 19.49 24.40
N SER A 137 -4.63 20.20 24.38
CA SER A 137 -4.63 21.65 24.26
C SER A 137 -5.24 22.12 22.93
N MET A 138 -4.94 21.46 21.82
CA MET A 138 -5.53 21.76 20.51
C MET A 138 -7.04 21.57 20.50
N LEU A 139 -7.56 20.53 21.16
CA LEU A 139 -9.01 20.30 21.30
C LEU A 139 -9.68 21.41 22.11
N ASN A 140 -9.03 21.83 23.20
CA ASN A 140 -9.56 22.87 24.08
C ASN A 140 -9.52 24.26 23.43
N THR A 141 -8.47 24.58 22.67
CA THR A 141 -8.30 25.87 21.99
C THR A 141 -9.17 25.99 20.75
N HIS A 142 -9.43 24.88 20.04
CA HIS A 142 -10.16 24.87 18.77
C HIS A 142 -11.48 24.09 18.86
N GLN A 143 -12.29 24.41 19.87
CA GLN A 143 -13.61 23.80 20.04
C GLN A 143 -14.49 24.01 18.81
N GLY A 144 -15.17 22.95 18.38
CA GLY A 144 -16.05 22.97 17.19
C GLY A 144 -15.33 22.83 15.84
N LEU A 145 -13.99 22.78 15.81
CA LEU A 145 -13.25 22.48 14.59
C LEU A 145 -13.43 20.99 14.22
N LEU A 146 -13.58 20.72 12.91
CA LEU A 146 -13.68 19.35 12.41
C LEU A 146 -12.40 18.57 12.74
N GLY A 147 -12.55 17.28 13.06
CA GLY A 147 -11.44 16.39 13.44
C GLY A 147 -10.30 16.38 12.42
N ASP A 148 -10.61 16.40 11.12
CA ASP A 148 -9.60 16.41 10.05
C ASP A 148 -8.74 17.69 10.08
N LYS A 149 -9.35 18.84 10.38
CA LYS A 149 -8.66 20.13 10.50
C LYS A 149 -7.85 20.25 11.79
N LEU A 150 -8.29 19.58 12.86
CA LEU A 150 -7.50 19.42 14.07
C LEU A 150 -6.28 18.53 13.82
N CYS A 151 -6.46 17.39 13.12
CA CYS A 151 -5.37 16.52 12.72
C CYS A 151 -4.32 17.27 11.88
N GLU A 152 -4.75 18.11 10.93
CA GLU A 152 -3.88 18.95 10.11
C GLU A 152 -2.98 19.88 10.96
N LYS A 153 -3.50 20.39 12.08
CA LYS A 153 -2.76 21.24 13.03
C LYS A 153 -1.88 20.45 13.99
N ILE A 154 -2.35 19.30 14.47
CA ILE A 154 -1.62 18.46 15.45
C ILE A 154 -0.43 17.76 14.79
N TRP A 155 -0.62 17.25 13.58
CA TRP A 155 0.33 16.37 12.92
C TRP A 155 1.75 16.95 12.76
N PRO A 156 1.96 18.20 12.31
CA PRO A 156 3.30 18.76 12.15
C PRO A 156 4.13 18.72 13.44
N TYR A 157 3.54 19.09 14.58
CA TYR A 157 4.24 19.09 15.87
C TYR A 157 4.67 17.69 16.31
N ILE A 158 3.78 16.70 16.18
CA ILE A 158 4.13 15.31 16.49
C ILE A 158 5.19 14.81 15.51
N ARG A 159 4.98 14.98 14.21
CA ARG A 159 5.91 14.54 13.16
C ARG A 159 7.31 15.10 13.40
N ASP A 160 7.44 16.41 13.57
CA ASP A 160 8.73 17.10 13.61
C ASP A 160 9.48 16.83 14.92
N MET A 161 8.75 16.70 16.04
CA MET A 161 9.34 16.33 17.33
C MET A 161 9.95 14.92 17.32
N PHE A 162 9.32 13.97 16.64
CA PHE A 162 9.79 12.58 16.57
C PHE A 162 10.73 12.30 15.37
N ALA A 163 10.68 13.10 14.30
CA ALA A 163 11.45 12.86 13.07
C ALA A 163 12.98 12.70 13.29
N PRO A 164 13.66 13.50 14.13
CA PRO A 164 15.09 13.34 14.38
C PRO A 164 15.47 11.96 14.94
N TRP A 165 14.54 11.27 15.58
CA TRP A 165 14.77 9.95 16.18
C TRP A 165 14.40 8.81 15.24
N LEU A 166 13.42 9.03 14.37
CA LEU A 166 12.75 7.94 13.65
C LEU A 166 13.05 7.91 12.15
N VAL A 167 13.27 9.06 11.52
CA VAL A 167 13.24 9.19 10.06
C VAL A 167 14.62 9.04 9.45
N PRO A 168 14.83 8.20 8.42
CA PRO A 168 16.04 8.25 7.61
C PRO A 168 16.17 9.59 6.85
N TYR A 169 17.33 10.24 6.91
CA TYR A 169 17.56 11.54 6.24
C TYR A 169 18.14 11.36 4.85
N SER A 170 17.50 11.94 3.84
CA SER A 170 18.06 11.99 2.48
C SER A 170 19.29 12.90 2.46
N MET A 171 20.42 12.37 1.98
CA MET A 171 21.67 13.13 1.87
C MET A 171 21.57 14.23 0.81
N GLN A 172 20.65 14.14 -0.15
CA GLN A 172 20.46 15.14 -1.20
C GLN A 172 19.86 16.45 -0.66
N ASN A 173 19.00 16.39 0.36
CA ASN A 173 18.24 17.54 0.83
C ASN A 173 18.93 18.27 1.99
N LEU A 174 19.85 17.60 2.69
CA LEU A 174 20.39 18.08 3.96
C LEU A 174 21.92 18.19 3.97
N LYS A 175 22.60 17.97 2.83
CA LYS A 175 24.07 17.98 2.73
C LYS A 175 24.67 19.25 3.34
N ASP A 176 24.14 20.40 2.95
CA ASP A 176 24.68 21.71 3.35
C ASP A 176 24.52 22.03 4.83
N ASN A 177 23.56 21.39 5.51
CA ASN A 177 23.29 21.61 6.94
C ASN A 177 24.01 20.60 7.85
N MET A 178 24.69 19.60 7.30
CA MET A 178 25.43 18.57 8.06
C MET A 178 26.87 18.98 8.33
N ALA A 179 27.43 18.51 9.45
CA ALA A 179 28.85 18.70 9.75
C ALA A 179 29.75 18.08 8.66
N SER A 180 30.85 18.76 8.32
CA SER A 180 31.76 18.36 7.23
C SER A 180 32.30 16.93 7.38
N TRP A 181 32.61 16.51 8.60
CA TRP A 181 33.10 15.15 8.87
C TRP A 181 32.02 14.08 8.61
N ILE A 182 30.73 14.38 8.86
CA ILE A 182 29.62 13.47 8.53
C ILE A 182 29.47 13.38 7.01
N GLN A 183 29.55 14.53 6.32
CA GLN A 183 29.49 14.55 4.85
C GLN A 183 30.58 13.67 4.23
N GLN A 184 31.81 13.76 4.73
CA GLN A 184 32.94 12.95 4.27
C GLN A 184 32.75 11.46 4.54
N LEU A 185 32.28 11.08 5.74
CA LEU A 185 32.07 9.68 6.11
C LEU A 185 30.80 9.05 5.50
N ALA A 186 29.88 9.87 5.02
CA ALA A 186 28.61 9.45 4.43
C ALA A 186 28.50 9.77 2.93
N ASP A 187 29.60 10.13 2.25
CA ASP A 187 29.58 10.65 0.87
C ASP A 187 28.97 9.63 -0.13
N ASP A 188 29.19 8.33 0.09
CA ASP A 188 28.61 7.25 -0.73
C ASP A 188 27.18 6.84 -0.32
N ARG A 189 26.65 7.42 0.77
CA ARG A 189 25.32 7.07 1.28
C ARG A 189 24.28 7.97 0.63
N SER A 190 23.19 7.39 0.13
CA SER A 190 22.03 8.19 -0.29
C SER A 190 21.13 8.58 0.89
N VAL A 191 21.18 7.82 1.99
CA VAL A 191 20.36 8.04 3.18
C VAL A 191 21.17 7.83 4.45
N LEU A 192 21.00 8.74 5.42
CA LEU A 192 21.52 8.62 6.77
C LEU A 192 20.47 7.97 7.68
N LEU A 193 20.74 6.74 8.11
CA LEU A 193 19.82 5.97 8.93
C LEU A 193 19.67 6.55 10.34
N PRO A 194 18.48 6.41 10.96
CA PRO A 194 18.19 6.96 12.28
C PRO A 194 18.79 6.15 13.45
N TRP A 195 19.15 4.88 13.23
CA TRP A 195 19.88 4.05 14.20
C TRP A 195 20.64 2.89 13.53
N ILE A 196 21.58 2.31 14.28
CA ILE A 196 22.26 1.05 13.96
C ILE A 196 21.57 -0.13 14.65
N PRO A 197 21.79 -1.39 14.22
CA PRO A 197 21.13 -2.55 14.81
C PRO A 197 21.26 -2.66 16.34
N ALA A 198 22.40 -2.28 16.91
CA ALA A 198 22.66 -2.30 18.35
C ALA A 198 21.73 -1.36 19.16
N ASP A 199 21.18 -0.33 18.53
CA ASP A 199 20.33 0.67 19.19
C ASP A 199 18.82 0.43 18.96
N THR A 200 18.45 -0.68 18.32
CA THR A 200 17.04 -1.00 18.00
C THR A 200 16.13 -0.96 19.24
N GLN A 201 16.61 -1.41 20.40
CA GLN A 201 15.83 -1.37 21.64
C GLN A 201 15.52 0.06 22.10
N PHE A 202 16.44 1.01 21.90
CA PHE A 202 16.19 2.42 22.23
C PHE A 202 15.26 3.07 21.20
N ALA A 203 15.40 2.71 19.93
CA ALA A 203 14.48 3.16 18.89
C ALA A 203 13.04 2.68 19.15
N GLN A 204 12.87 1.44 19.62
CA GLN A 204 11.57 0.91 20.01
C GLN A 204 10.91 1.70 21.16
N LYS A 205 11.67 2.25 22.11
CA LYS A 205 11.13 3.14 23.16
C LYS A 205 10.52 4.42 22.56
N ILE A 206 11.24 5.07 21.63
CA ILE A 206 10.75 6.29 20.98
C ILE A 206 9.57 5.98 20.04
N LEU A 207 9.63 4.87 19.30
CA LEU A 207 8.50 4.38 18.49
C LEU A 207 7.26 4.11 19.34
N CYS A 208 7.42 3.54 20.54
CA CYS A 208 6.33 3.33 21.48
C CYS A 208 5.70 4.65 21.92
N SER A 209 6.51 5.65 22.31
CA SER A 209 5.99 6.98 22.65
C SER A 209 5.26 7.64 21.47
N PHE A 210 5.83 7.58 20.27
CA PHE A 210 5.18 8.08 19.04
C PHE A 210 3.83 7.38 18.81
N LYS A 211 3.81 6.04 18.89
CA LYS A 211 2.60 5.23 18.76
C LYS A 211 1.54 5.65 19.77
N GLU A 212 1.89 5.88 21.03
CA GLU A 212 0.92 6.29 22.04
C GLU A 212 0.31 7.65 21.70
N CYS A 213 1.09 8.62 21.22
CA CYS A 213 0.57 9.91 20.75
C CYS A 213 -0.41 9.74 19.58
N ILE A 214 -0.04 8.97 18.54
CA ILE A 214 -0.93 8.72 17.38
C ILE A 214 -2.18 7.96 17.79
N SER A 215 -2.02 6.94 18.64
CA SER A 215 -3.16 6.21 19.20
C SER A 215 -4.08 7.17 19.95
N PHE A 216 -3.53 8.07 20.75
CA PHE A 216 -4.33 9.05 21.48
C PHE A 216 -5.10 10.00 20.56
N VAL A 217 -4.50 10.46 19.45
CA VAL A 217 -5.22 11.21 18.40
C VAL A 217 -6.41 10.40 17.88
N ILE A 218 -6.19 9.15 17.49
CA ILE A 218 -7.25 8.27 16.94
C ILE A 218 -8.39 8.06 17.95
N HIS A 219 -8.05 7.83 19.22
CA HIS A 219 -9.07 7.62 20.26
C HIS A 219 -9.87 8.91 20.56
N THR A 220 -9.22 10.07 20.45
CA THR A 220 -9.84 11.35 20.79
C THR A 220 -10.62 11.95 19.62
N LEU A 221 -10.23 11.62 18.39
CA LEU A 221 -10.87 12.04 17.15
C LEU A 221 -11.36 10.83 16.33
N PRO A 222 -12.26 9.98 16.86
CA PRO A 222 -12.64 8.72 16.21
C PRO A 222 -13.38 8.90 14.87
N ALA A 223 -13.95 10.08 14.63
CA ALA A 223 -14.60 10.43 13.37
C ALA A 223 -13.61 10.90 12.28
N SER A 224 -12.35 11.16 12.63
CA SER A 224 -11.32 11.58 11.69
C SER A 224 -10.45 10.39 11.29
N SER A 225 -10.21 10.24 9.99
CA SER A 225 -9.27 9.27 9.44
C SER A 225 -7.96 9.90 8.95
N SER A 226 -7.86 11.24 9.00
CA SER A 226 -6.74 11.99 8.41
C SER A 226 -5.39 11.64 9.02
N ILE A 227 -5.34 11.30 10.31
CA ILE A 227 -4.08 10.92 10.95
C ILE A 227 -3.46 9.66 10.33
N LEU A 228 -4.27 8.68 9.90
CA LEU A 228 -3.77 7.48 9.21
C LEU A 228 -3.26 7.81 7.81
N SER A 229 -3.87 8.77 7.12
CA SER A 229 -3.38 9.33 5.85
C SER A 229 -2.00 9.97 6.04
N TYR A 230 -1.84 10.81 7.06
CA TYR A 230 -0.55 11.43 7.35
C TYR A 230 0.54 10.42 7.72
N ILE A 231 0.22 9.39 8.50
CA ILE A 231 1.15 8.31 8.82
C ILE A 231 1.55 7.53 7.57
N TRP A 232 0.58 7.22 6.69
CA TRP A 232 0.85 6.52 5.45
C TRP A 232 1.76 7.32 4.51
N GLN A 233 1.47 8.61 4.30
CA GLN A 233 2.30 9.48 3.46
C GLN A 233 3.70 9.70 4.03
N TRP A 234 3.79 9.82 5.36
CA TRP A 234 5.07 9.90 6.05
C TRP A 234 5.86 8.60 5.91
N TYR A 235 5.19 7.46 6.01
CA TYR A 235 5.80 6.16 5.77
C TYR A 235 6.43 6.08 4.36
N VAL A 236 5.63 6.42 3.33
CA VAL A 236 6.04 6.37 1.93
C VAL A 236 7.22 7.32 1.67
N THR A 237 7.17 8.52 2.24
CA THR A 237 8.20 9.55 2.04
C THR A 237 9.53 9.20 2.73
N CYS A 238 9.47 8.58 3.91
CA CYS A 238 10.65 8.39 4.75
C CYS A 238 11.26 6.99 4.69
N TYR A 239 10.45 5.95 4.42
CA TYR A 239 10.88 4.56 4.59
C TYR A 239 10.80 3.72 3.32
N ALA A 240 9.91 4.06 2.37
CA ALA A 240 9.80 3.36 1.09
C ALA A 240 10.94 3.77 0.14
N HIS A 241 12.16 3.33 0.47
CA HIS A 241 13.35 3.61 -0.30
C HIS A 241 14.39 2.49 -0.14
N LYS A 242 15.04 2.08 -1.23
CA LYS A 242 16.00 0.96 -1.30
C LYS A 242 17.18 1.03 -0.31
N SER A 243 17.54 2.21 0.16
CA SER A 243 18.64 2.40 1.11
C SER A 243 18.24 2.25 2.57
N VAL A 244 16.94 2.23 2.87
CA VAL A 244 16.43 1.99 4.22
C VAL A 244 16.58 0.50 4.52
N LYS A 245 17.18 0.20 5.67
CA LYS A 245 17.60 -1.17 6.02
C LYS A 245 16.51 -1.91 6.78
N GLU A 246 16.56 -3.24 6.69
CA GLU A 246 15.62 -4.16 7.31
C GLU A 246 15.43 -3.91 8.81
N HIS A 247 16.51 -3.68 9.57
CA HIS A 247 16.42 -3.42 11.02
C HIS A 247 15.66 -2.12 11.36
N ILE A 248 15.55 -1.18 10.41
CA ILE A 248 14.69 0.01 10.52
C ILE A 248 13.25 -0.37 10.20
N LEU A 249 13.04 -1.02 9.05
CA LEU A 249 11.72 -1.38 8.53
C LEU A 249 10.97 -2.30 9.49
N ILE A 250 11.62 -3.34 10.02
CA ILE A 250 11.01 -4.27 10.99
C ILE A 250 10.45 -3.51 12.20
N ALA A 251 11.24 -2.63 12.81
CA ALA A 251 10.80 -1.91 14.00
C ALA A 251 9.61 -0.98 13.72
N VAL A 252 9.67 -0.28 12.58
CA VAL A 252 8.60 0.63 12.13
C VAL A 252 7.33 -0.14 11.78
N HIS A 253 7.44 -1.21 10.98
CA HIS A 253 6.30 -2.05 10.58
C HIS A 253 5.63 -2.71 11.78
N GLN A 254 6.40 -3.31 12.69
CA GLN A 254 5.85 -3.88 13.93
C GLN A 254 5.03 -2.87 14.72
N THR A 255 5.46 -1.61 14.75
CA THR A 255 4.74 -0.54 15.43
C THR A 255 3.50 -0.11 14.64
N PHE A 256 3.67 0.20 13.35
CA PHE A 256 2.62 0.81 12.53
C PHE A 256 1.50 -0.18 12.18
N LEU A 257 1.80 -1.47 12.08
CA LEU A 257 0.78 -2.52 11.87
C LEU A 257 -0.21 -2.60 13.05
N THR A 258 0.11 -2.04 14.21
CA THR A 258 -0.82 -2.00 15.36
C THR A 258 -1.86 -0.89 15.28
N PHE A 259 -1.76 0.03 14.31
CA PHE A 259 -2.77 1.05 14.08
C PHE A 259 -4.04 0.43 13.46
N PRO A 260 -5.23 0.99 13.72
CA PRO A 260 -6.50 0.47 13.22
C PRO A 260 -6.70 0.82 11.73
N TRP A 261 -5.95 0.18 10.84
CA TRP A 261 -6.00 0.43 9.39
C TRP A 261 -7.37 0.15 8.75
N HIS A 262 -8.26 -0.59 9.41
CA HIS A 262 -9.65 -0.74 8.99
C HIS A 262 -10.46 0.56 9.08
N ASN A 263 -10.00 1.54 9.85
CA ASN A 263 -10.57 2.89 9.91
C ASN A 263 -9.91 3.85 8.89
N PHE A 264 -8.95 3.37 8.10
CA PHE A 264 -8.26 4.21 7.14
C PHE A 264 -9.17 4.50 5.94
N TRP A 265 -9.34 5.79 5.66
CA TRP A 265 -10.10 6.32 4.54
C TRP A 265 -9.13 7.06 3.61
N PRO A 266 -8.53 6.36 2.64
CA PRO A 266 -7.47 6.95 1.84
C PRO A 266 -7.98 8.13 1.00
N SER A 267 -7.20 9.19 0.91
CA SER A 267 -7.35 10.21 -0.12
C SER A 267 -6.81 9.68 -1.46
N VAL A 268 -7.05 10.39 -2.57
CA VAL A 268 -6.45 10.03 -3.85
C VAL A 268 -4.93 10.01 -3.78
N VAL A 269 -4.33 10.97 -3.06
CA VAL A 269 -2.87 11.03 -2.84
C VAL A 269 -2.38 9.76 -2.13
N ASP A 270 -3.15 9.23 -1.18
CA ASP A 270 -2.78 8.00 -0.47
C ASP A 270 -2.74 6.79 -1.38
N VAL A 271 -3.75 6.63 -2.25
CA VAL A 271 -3.81 5.53 -3.21
C VAL A 271 -2.69 5.66 -4.26
N GLU A 272 -2.36 6.88 -4.69
CA GLU A 272 -1.20 7.12 -5.56
C GLU A 272 0.12 6.80 -4.85
N CYS A 273 0.23 7.09 -3.55
CA CYS A 273 1.36 6.66 -2.74
C CYS A 273 1.47 5.13 -2.66
N MET A 274 0.35 4.40 -2.57
CA MET A 274 0.35 2.93 -2.66
C MET A 274 0.92 2.44 -3.99
N LEU A 275 0.54 3.07 -5.11
CA LEU A 275 1.11 2.74 -6.42
C LEU A 275 2.62 2.99 -6.47
N LYS A 276 3.06 4.14 -5.96
CA LYS A 276 4.50 4.45 -5.92
C LYS A 276 5.30 3.41 -5.13
N VAL A 277 4.72 2.85 -4.07
CA VAL A 277 5.38 1.80 -3.27
C VAL A 277 5.43 0.48 -4.03
N ILE A 278 4.32 0.04 -4.64
CA ILE A 278 4.29 -1.24 -5.34
C ILE A 278 5.25 -1.23 -6.56
N ASP A 279 5.39 -0.08 -7.24
CA ASP A 279 6.26 0.06 -8.41
C ASP A 279 7.77 0.14 -8.10
N GLN A 280 8.16 0.31 -6.83
CA GLN A 280 9.56 0.41 -6.41
C GLN A 280 10.25 -0.94 -6.14
N TYR A 281 9.53 -2.05 -6.23
CA TYR A 281 10.06 -3.41 -6.00
C TYR A 281 10.81 -3.56 -4.66
N LEU A 282 10.15 -3.17 -3.56
CA LEU A 282 10.69 -3.22 -2.20
C LEU A 282 9.91 -4.25 -1.36
N PRO A 283 10.39 -5.50 -1.21
CA PRO A 283 9.61 -6.61 -0.65
C PRO A 283 9.00 -6.35 0.73
N ASP A 284 9.77 -5.79 1.67
CA ASP A 284 9.27 -5.48 3.01
C ASP A 284 8.19 -4.39 2.98
N CYS A 285 8.35 -3.40 2.09
CA CYS A 285 7.36 -2.34 1.92
C CYS A 285 6.09 -2.87 1.23
N HIS A 286 6.23 -3.83 0.31
CA HIS A 286 5.11 -4.51 -0.35
C HIS A 286 4.31 -5.34 0.64
N ALA A 287 4.98 -6.08 1.54
CA ALA A 287 4.33 -6.82 2.61
C ALA A 287 3.54 -5.89 3.54
N PHE A 288 4.14 -4.78 3.96
CA PHE A 288 3.47 -3.77 4.79
C PHE A 288 2.27 -3.13 4.08
N LEU A 289 2.43 -2.71 2.82
CA LEU A 289 1.34 -2.20 1.98
C LEU A 289 0.22 -3.24 1.82
N GLY A 290 0.56 -4.51 1.58
CA GLY A 290 -0.40 -5.60 1.44
C GLY A 290 -1.28 -5.73 2.67
N HIS A 291 -0.70 -5.67 3.87
CA HIS A 291 -1.49 -5.68 5.10
C HIS A 291 -2.46 -4.49 5.19
N ILE A 292 -1.99 -3.27 4.94
CA ILE A 292 -2.82 -2.06 5.01
C ILE A 292 -3.95 -2.13 3.97
N PHE A 293 -3.60 -2.44 2.72
CA PHE A 293 -4.56 -2.53 1.62
C PHE A 293 -5.68 -3.53 1.91
N MET A 294 -5.34 -4.68 2.52
CA MET A 294 -6.31 -5.73 2.85
C MET A 294 -7.20 -5.37 4.05
N ALA A 295 -6.82 -4.38 4.86
CA ALA A 295 -7.61 -3.91 5.98
C ALA A 295 -8.64 -2.83 5.59
N ILE A 296 -8.44 -2.12 4.47
CA ILE A 296 -9.29 -0.99 4.06
C ILE A 296 -10.67 -1.49 3.59
N PRO A 297 -11.78 -0.86 4.04
CA PRO A 297 -13.13 -1.19 3.59
C PRO A 297 -13.43 -0.59 2.21
N TRP A 298 -12.81 -1.14 1.15
CA TRP A 298 -12.84 -0.60 -0.21
C TRP A 298 -14.23 -0.38 -0.79
N THR A 299 -15.18 -1.30 -0.57
CA THR A 299 -16.56 -1.14 -1.03
C THR A 299 -17.20 0.12 -0.47
N ASN A 300 -17.08 0.34 0.84
CA ASN A 300 -17.65 1.51 1.49
C ASN A 300 -17.00 2.77 0.94
N TRP A 301 -15.67 2.77 0.79
CA TRP A 301 -14.92 3.93 0.32
C TRP A 301 -15.26 4.29 -1.14
N LEU A 302 -15.25 3.33 -2.07
CA LEU A 302 -15.57 3.59 -3.49
C LEU A 302 -17.02 4.04 -3.69
N ASN A 303 -17.96 3.51 -2.91
CA ASN A 303 -19.36 3.94 -2.96
C ASN A 303 -19.52 5.42 -2.55
N ASN A 304 -18.71 5.90 -1.61
CA ASN A 304 -18.73 7.29 -1.19
C ASN A 304 -18.13 8.26 -2.22
N LEU A 305 -17.41 7.75 -3.23
CA LEU A 305 -16.91 8.53 -4.35
C LEU A 305 -17.90 8.62 -5.52
N SER A 306 -19.11 8.06 -5.40
CA SER A 306 -20.12 8.05 -6.48
C SER A 306 -20.47 9.46 -6.99
N THR A 307 -20.47 10.46 -6.11
CA THR A 307 -20.77 11.87 -6.42
C THR A 307 -19.54 12.71 -6.79
N ALA A 308 -18.33 12.14 -6.72
CA ALA A 308 -17.10 12.84 -7.03
C ALA A 308 -16.94 13.10 -8.55
N PRO A 309 -16.12 14.09 -8.96
CA PRO A 309 -15.86 14.36 -10.37
C PRO A 309 -15.33 13.12 -11.11
N THR A 310 -15.77 12.93 -12.36
CA THR A 310 -15.45 11.73 -13.15
C THR A 310 -13.94 11.48 -13.26
N GLN A 311 -13.13 12.53 -13.50
CA GLN A 311 -11.67 12.41 -13.60
C GLN A 311 -11.05 11.80 -12.32
N LEU A 312 -11.53 12.24 -11.15
CA LEU A 312 -11.07 11.74 -9.86
C LEU A 312 -11.43 10.26 -9.70
N ARG A 313 -12.69 9.92 -10.01
CA ARG A 313 -13.18 8.54 -9.96
C ARG A 313 -12.38 7.63 -10.90
N THR A 314 -12.16 8.05 -12.15
CA THR A 314 -11.36 7.30 -13.12
C THR A 314 -9.96 7.04 -12.58
N ARG A 315 -9.29 8.06 -12.06
CA ARG A 315 -7.95 7.91 -11.48
C ARG A 315 -7.93 6.93 -10.31
N VAL A 316 -8.91 7.01 -9.42
CA VAL A 316 -9.04 6.08 -8.29
C VAL A 316 -9.23 4.64 -8.76
N TYR A 317 -10.13 4.40 -9.72
CA TYR A 317 -10.39 3.07 -10.27
C TYR A 317 -9.14 2.49 -10.95
N GLN A 318 -8.42 3.31 -11.72
CA GLN A 318 -7.13 2.96 -12.32
C GLN A 318 -6.11 2.52 -11.26
N CYS A 319 -6.01 3.26 -10.15
CA CYS A 319 -5.09 2.89 -9.07
C CYS A 319 -5.54 1.60 -8.36
N PHE A 320 -6.81 1.47 -8.03
CA PHE A 320 -7.37 0.31 -7.32
C PHE A 320 -7.18 -0.98 -8.11
N ILE A 321 -7.76 -1.06 -9.32
CA ILE A 321 -7.09 -1.56 -10.53
C ILE A 321 -5.78 -2.32 -10.39
N ASN A 322 -4.76 -1.52 -10.61
CA ASN A 322 -3.36 -1.88 -10.64
C ASN A 322 -2.90 -2.44 -9.27
N LEU A 323 -3.36 -1.86 -8.16
CA LEU A 323 -3.00 -2.31 -6.81
C LEU A 323 -3.55 -3.70 -6.50
N VAL A 324 -4.84 -3.96 -6.73
CA VAL A 324 -5.45 -5.24 -6.36
C VAL A 324 -4.83 -6.38 -7.16
N VAL A 325 -4.58 -6.18 -8.46
CA VAL A 325 -3.93 -7.18 -9.32
C VAL A 325 -2.49 -7.44 -8.88
N LYS A 326 -1.71 -6.39 -8.62
CA LYS A 326 -0.32 -6.54 -8.16
C LYS A 326 -0.23 -7.21 -6.79
N LEU A 327 -0.99 -6.72 -5.83
CA LEU A 327 -0.97 -7.22 -4.46
C LEU A 327 -1.51 -8.65 -4.36
N CYS A 328 -2.51 -9.05 -5.16
CA CYS A 328 -2.95 -10.46 -5.19
C CYS A 328 -1.86 -11.39 -5.72
N ASN A 329 -0.91 -10.89 -6.52
CA ASN A 329 0.23 -11.65 -6.97
C ASN A 329 1.37 -11.70 -5.93
N GLU A 330 1.39 -10.80 -4.95
CA GLU A 330 2.47 -10.71 -3.95
C GLU A 330 2.53 -11.95 -3.02
N PRO A 331 3.72 -12.54 -2.79
CA PRO A 331 3.86 -13.73 -1.96
C PRO A 331 3.33 -13.57 -0.54
N ASN A 332 3.52 -12.39 0.07
CA ASN A 332 3.06 -12.13 1.44
C ASN A 332 1.54 -12.13 1.53
N VAL A 333 0.87 -11.48 0.56
CA VAL A 333 -0.60 -11.42 0.49
C VAL A 333 -1.16 -12.82 0.26
N ARG A 334 -0.59 -13.57 -0.70
CA ARG A 334 -1.01 -14.95 -0.98
C ARG A 334 -0.91 -15.86 0.25
N LYS A 335 0.12 -15.67 1.09
CA LYS A 335 0.35 -16.50 2.28
C LYS A 335 -0.50 -16.08 3.49
N ASN A 336 -0.57 -14.79 3.77
CA ASN A 336 -1.11 -14.28 5.05
C ASN A 336 -2.49 -13.63 4.91
N HIS A 337 -2.89 -13.25 3.70
CA HIS A 337 -4.09 -12.44 3.44
C HIS A 337 -4.94 -12.96 2.26
N SER A 338 -4.85 -14.27 1.95
CA SER A 338 -5.54 -14.86 0.81
C SER A 338 -7.07 -14.69 0.89
N GLU A 339 -7.66 -14.89 2.07
CA GLU A 339 -9.11 -14.75 2.25
C GLU A 339 -9.59 -13.30 2.06
N GLN A 340 -8.85 -12.34 2.59
CA GLN A 340 -9.14 -10.91 2.41
C GLN A 340 -9.00 -10.50 0.94
N ALA A 341 -7.94 -10.96 0.26
CA ALA A 341 -7.72 -10.71 -1.16
C ALA A 341 -8.89 -11.24 -2.00
N LYS A 342 -9.33 -12.48 -1.73
CA LYS A 342 -10.51 -13.08 -2.38
C LYS A 342 -11.79 -12.28 -2.11
N SER A 343 -12.00 -11.86 -0.86
CA SER A 343 -13.15 -11.04 -0.50
C SER A 343 -13.17 -9.71 -1.26
N ILE A 344 -12.01 -9.03 -1.37
CA ILE A 344 -11.90 -7.77 -2.13
C ILE A 344 -12.17 -8.01 -3.61
N LEU A 345 -11.64 -9.08 -4.20
CA LEU A 345 -11.90 -9.42 -5.60
C LEU A 345 -13.39 -9.63 -5.86
N VAL A 346 -14.08 -10.41 -5.01
CA VAL A 346 -15.54 -10.64 -5.12
C VAL A 346 -16.33 -9.34 -4.95
N GLN A 347 -15.94 -8.49 -4.00
CA GLN A 347 -16.57 -7.19 -3.83
C GLN A 347 -16.37 -6.30 -5.05
N ALA A 348 -15.17 -6.33 -5.63
CA ALA A 348 -14.79 -5.52 -6.79
C ALA A 348 -15.54 -5.89 -8.08
N GLU A 349 -16.04 -7.12 -8.19
CA GLU A 349 -16.91 -7.53 -9.31
C GLU A 349 -18.20 -6.68 -9.41
N ASN A 350 -18.64 -6.05 -8.32
CA ASN A 350 -19.85 -5.23 -8.29
C ASN A 350 -19.61 -3.73 -8.60
N PHE A 351 -18.38 -3.32 -8.86
CA PHE A 351 -18.06 -1.93 -9.17
C PHE A 351 -18.35 -1.59 -10.64
N ASP A 352 -18.55 -0.30 -10.92
CA ASP A 352 -18.80 0.19 -12.28
C ASP A 352 -17.49 0.33 -13.06
N TRP A 353 -17.12 -0.74 -13.78
CA TRP A 353 -15.91 -0.79 -14.60
C TRP A 353 -16.03 -0.10 -15.96
N THR A 354 -17.18 0.48 -16.30
CA THR A 354 -17.35 1.25 -17.54
C THR A 354 -16.50 2.52 -17.55
N ILE A 355 -16.17 3.05 -16.36
CA ILE A 355 -15.34 4.25 -16.19
C ILE A 355 -13.87 4.07 -16.61
N LEU A 356 -13.39 2.83 -16.69
CA LEU A 356 -12.01 2.52 -17.04
C LEU A 356 -11.81 2.57 -18.56
N ASP A 357 -10.68 3.08 -19.01
CA ASP A 357 -10.31 3.06 -20.42
C ASP A 357 -9.66 1.73 -20.83
N ALA A 358 -9.83 1.33 -22.09
CA ALA A 358 -9.33 0.10 -22.67
C ALA A 358 -7.80 0.10 -22.73
N SER A 359 -7.17 1.26 -22.98
CA SER A 359 -5.72 1.41 -22.95
C SER A 359 -5.13 1.11 -21.57
N PHE A 360 -5.71 1.66 -20.50
CA PHE A 360 -5.26 1.36 -19.15
C PHE A 360 -5.55 -0.09 -18.75
N TYR A 361 -6.72 -0.62 -19.14
CA TYR A 361 -7.02 -2.04 -18.92
C TYR A 361 -5.98 -2.96 -19.58
N GLN A 362 -5.57 -2.63 -20.82
CA GLN A 362 -4.48 -3.34 -21.49
C GLN A 362 -3.15 -3.23 -20.75
N TYR A 363 -2.79 -2.06 -20.24
CA TYR A 363 -1.59 -1.90 -19.41
C TYR A 363 -1.58 -2.85 -18.19
N VAL A 364 -2.71 -3.00 -17.50
CA VAL A 364 -2.83 -3.92 -16.34
C VAL A 364 -2.66 -5.38 -16.76
N LEU A 365 -3.30 -5.79 -17.86
CA LEU A 365 -3.20 -7.17 -18.35
C LEU A 365 -1.82 -7.50 -18.91
N ASP A 366 -1.16 -6.56 -19.60
CA ASP A 366 0.21 -6.75 -20.07
C ASP A 366 1.17 -6.91 -18.89
N TRP A 367 0.98 -6.17 -17.78
CA TRP A 367 1.73 -6.40 -16.53
C TRP A 367 1.49 -7.80 -15.96
N LEU A 368 0.23 -8.27 -15.95
CA LEU A 368 -0.13 -9.61 -15.46
C LEU A 368 0.61 -10.69 -16.25
N VAL A 369 0.57 -10.64 -17.59
CA VAL A 369 1.24 -11.62 -18.47
C VAL A 369 2.74 -11.70 -18.20
N MET A 370 3.37 -10.56 -17.88
CA MET A 370 4.81 -10.51 -17.58
C MET A 370 5.16 -11.04 -16.18
N SER A 371 4.26 -10.88 -15.21
CA SER A 371 4.60 -10.98 -13.79
C SER A 371 3.99 -12.20 -13.07
N CYS A 372 2.91 -12.80 -13.59
CA CYS A 372 2.30 -13.97 -12.98
C CYS A 372 2.92 -15.28 -13.49
N ASP A 373 2.75 -16.36 -12.72
CA ASP A 373 2.91 -17.71 -13.26
C ASP A 373 1.82 -17.91 -14.32
N SER A 374 2.17 -18.34 -15.53
CA SER A 374 1.18 -18.57 -16.59
C SER A 374 0.31 -19.80 -16.34
N SER A 375 0.65 -20.64 -15.36
CA SER A 375 -0.20 -21.77 -14.92
C SER A 375 -1.55 -21.33 -14.33
N VAL A 376 -1.71 -20.04 -13.98
CA VAL A 376 -2.96 -19.46 -13.46
C VAL A 376 -4.17 -19.69 -14.37
N ILE A 377 -3.97 -19.81 -15.69
CA ILE A 377 -5.05 -20.03 -16.67
C ILE A 377 -5.76 -21.38 -16.48
N PHE A 378 -5.15 -22.34 -15.78
CA PHE A 378 -5.74 -23.65 -15.52
C PHE A 378 -6.48 -23.72 -14.18
N LYS A 379 -6.43 -22.65 -13.39
CA LYS A 379 -7.13 -22.59 -12.11
C LYS A 379 -8.62 -22.51 -12.38
N ASN A 380 -9.37 -23.42 -11.77
CA ASN A 380 -10.83 -23.55 -11.94
C ASN A 380 -11.58 -23.50 -10.61
N ASP A 381 -10.86 -23.53 -9.49
CA ASP A 381 -11.45 -23.50 -8.16
C ASP A 381 -11.86 -22.07 -7.80
N PRO A 382 -13.14 -21.78 -7.57
CA PRO A 382 -13.59 -20.47 -7.10
C PRO A 382 -13.02 -20.07 -5.73
N LEU A 383 -12.38 -20.96 -5.00
CA LEU A 383 -11.69 -20.66 -3.75
C LEU A 383 -10.21 -20.29 -3.94
N ASP A 384 -9.68 -20.42 -5.16
CA ASP A 384 -8.30 -20.04 -5.52
C ASP A 384 -8.22 -18.54 -5.89
N VAL A 385 -7.20 -17.84 -5.37
CA VAL A 385 -7.01 -16.41 -5.59
C VAL A 385 -6.72 -16.08 -7.06
N ASP A 386 -6.01 -16.95 -7.77
CA ASP A 386 -5.68 -16.76 -9.18
C ASP A 386 -6.90 -16.89 -10.06
N TYR A 387 -7.76 -17.89 -9.77
CA TYR A 387 -9.07 -17.99 -10.43
C TYR A 387 -9.88 -16.71 -10.20
N ARG A 388 -9.96 -16.24 -8.95
CA ARG A 388 -10.72 -15.02 -8.61
C ARG A 388 -10.17 -13.78 -9.30
N MET A 389 -8.85 -13.66 -9.39
CA MET A 389 -8.21 -12.55 -10.09
C MET A 389 -8.53 -12.55 -11.58
N LEU A 390 -8.43 -13.71 -12.25
CA LEU A 390 -8.78 -13.83 -13.67
C LEU A 390 -10.27 -13.63 -13.92
N HIS A 391 -11.12 -14.16 -13.05
CA HIS A 391 -12.57 -13.95 -13.09
C HIS A 391 -12.90 -12.47 -12.94
N PHE A 392 -12.35 -11.80 -11.93
CA PHE A 392 -12.49 -10.35 -11.74
C PHE A 392 -12.09 -9.58 -13.00
N LEU A 393 -10.94 -9.87 -13.60
CA LEU A 393 -10.51 -9.21 -14.84
C LEU A 393 -11.48 -9.47 -16.01
N LYS A 394 -12.02 -10.70 -16.13
CA LYS A 394 -13.08 -11.02 -17.10
C LYS A 394 -14.34 -10.16 -16.91
N ILE A 395 -14.70 -9.85 -15.65
CA ILE A 395 -15.81 -8.93 -15.32
C ILE A 395 -15.47 -7.50 -15.75
N VAL A 396 -14.24 -7.03 -15.49
CA VAL A 396 -13.78 -5.69 -15.90
C VAL A 396 -13.83 -5.50 -17.42
N SER A 397 -13.56 -6.57 -18.19
CA SER A 397 -13.72 -6.55 -19.65
C SER A 397 -15.16 -6.71 -20.15
N MET A 398 -16.14 -6.83 -19.25
CA MET A 398 -17.56 -6.98 -19.58
C MET A 398 -17.86 -8.22 -20.44
N CYS A 399 -17.14 -9.32 -20.17
CA CYS A 399 -17.27 -10.59 -20.88
C CYS A 399 -18.33 -11.55 -20.31
N ASN A 400 -19.14 -11.10 -19.34
CA ASN A 400 -20.05 -11.91 -18.52
C ASN A 400 -21.54 -11.81 -18.90
N GLY A 401 -21.93 -11.00 -19.89
CA GLY A 401 -23.31 -11.02 -20.41
C GLY A 401 -23.88 -9.66 -20.81
N GLN A 402 -25.01 -9.72 -21.51
CA GLN A 402 -25.59 -8.71 -22.40
C GLN A 402 -25.87 -7.34 -21.75
N GLN A 403 -24.94 -6.40 -21.88
CA GLN A 403 -25.33 -4.99 -21.89
C GLN A 403 -25.76 -4.59 -23.31
N PRO A 404 -26.95 -4.00 -23.50
CA PRO A 404 -27.51 -3.70 -24.82
C PRO A 404 -26.81 -2.54 -25.55
N THR A 405 -26.03 -1.72 -24.85
CA THR A 405 -25.36 -0.55 -25.42
C THR A 405 -23.87 -0.81 -25.65
N MET A 406 -23.55 -1.08 -26.92
CA MET A 406 -22.18 -1.31 -27.39
C MET A 406 -21.43 0.02 -27.54
N SER A 407 -20.40 0.22 -26.73
CA SER A 407 -19.38 1.23 -26.97
C SER A 407 -18.14 0.59 -27.62
N PRO A 408 -17.42 1.29 -28.52
CA PRO A 408 -16.12 0.83 -29.04
C PRO A 408 -15.12 0.44 -27.94
N GLU A 409 -15.27 1.06 -26.77
CA GLU A 409 -14.46 0.80 -25.58
C GLU A 409 -14.69 -0.61 -25.01
N THR A 410 -15.95 -1.05 -24.99
CA THR A 410 -16.32 -2.38 -24.51
C THR A 410 -15.70 -3.45 -25.39
N LEU A 411 -15.81 -3.30 -26.72
CA LEU A 411 -15.17 -4.20 -27.68
C LEU A 411 -13.64 -4.26 -27.48
N SER A 412 -12.99 -3.10 -27.29
CA SER A 412 -11.55 -3.04 -27.06
C SER A 412 -11.13 -3.77 -25.78
N LYS A 413 -11.88 -3.66 -24.68
CA LYS A 413 -11.59 -4.41 -23.45
C LYS A 413 -11.78 -5.91 -23.62
N ARG A 414 -12.86 -6.35 -24.27
CA ARG A 414 -13.13 -7.76 -24.59
C ARG A 414 -11.99 -8.36 -25.43
N LEU A 415 -11.59 -7.63 -26.48
CA LEU A 415 -10.47 -8.00 -27.34
C LEU A 415 -9.18 -8.17 -26.55
N THR A 416 -8.85 -7.20 -25.68
CA THR A 416 -7.66 -7.24 -24.84
C THR A 416 -7.68 -8.44 -23.88
N TYR A 417 -8.83 -8.80 -23.32
CA TYR A 417 -8.97 -9.98 -22.45
C TYR A 417 -8.75 -11.30 -23.22
N VAL A 418 -9.36 -11.45 -24.40
CA VAL A 418 -9.15 -12.63 -25.26
C VAL A 418 -7.68 -12.74 -25.67
N ARG A 419 -7.08 -11.64 -26.14
CA ARG A 419 -5.66 -11.57 -26.50
C ARG A 419 -4.75 -11.95 -25.33
N THR A 420 -5.07 -11.48 -24.12
CA THR A 420 -4.32 -11.82 -22.91
C THR A 420 -4.40 -13.30 -22.58
N SER A 421 -5.57 -13.92 -22.76
CA SER A 421 -5.73 -15.37 -22.57
C SER A 421 -4.84 -16.17 -23.54
N VAL A 422 -4.78 -15.76 -24.81
CA VAL A 422 -3.90 -16.37 -25.83
C VAL A 422 -2.42 -16.15 -25.48
N LYS A 423 -2.04 -14.93 -25.06
CA LYS A 423 -0.67 -14.61 -24.62
C LYS A 423 -0.24 -15.48 -23.43
N LEU A 424 -1.09 -15.63 -22.41
CA LEU A 424 -0.79 -16.46 -21.24
C LEU A 424 -0.61 -17.93 -21.63
N LEU A 425 -1.46 -18.45 -22.51
CA LEU A 425 -1.30 -19.80 -23.07
C LEU A 425 0.03 -19.95 -23.81
N SER A 426 0.38 -18.99 -24.66
CA SER A 426 1.67 -18.97 -25.37
C SER A 426 2.87 -18.92 -24.42
N VAL A 427 2.81 -18.10 -23.36
CA VAL A 427 3.87 -18.04 -22.34
C VAL A 427 3.97 -19.37 -21.58
N TYR A 428 2.83 -19.98 -21.21
CA TYR A 428 2.79 -21.29 -20.57
C TYR A 428 3.43 -22.37 -21.44
N THR A 429 3.06 -22.43 -22.72
CA THR A 429 3.54 -23.48 -23.63
C THR A 429 5.03 -23.37 -23.89
N ASN A 430 5.54 -22.15 -24.05
CA ASN A 430 6.95 -21.89 -24.25
C ASN A 430 7.79 -22.26 -23.00
N ARG A 431 7.27 -22.00 -21.80
CA ARG A 431 7.95 -22.34 -20.53
C ARG A 431 7.86 -23.82 -20.17
N ASN A 432 6.81 -24.53 -20.60
CA ASN A 432 6.46 -25.88 -20.14
C ASN A 432 6.34 -26.91 -21.28
N LYS A 433 7.15 -26.81 -22.34
CA LYS A 433 7.06 -27.67 -23.55
C LYS A 433 6.95 -29.17 -23.26
N SER A 434 7.70 -29.67 -22.27
CA SER A 434 7.69 -31.09 -21.88
C SER A 434 6.42 -31.54 -21.17
N ASN A 435 5.68 -30.61 -20.55
CA ASN A 435 4.46 -30.91 -19.80
C ASN A 435 3.18 -30.82 -20.64
N ILE A 436 3.27 -30.32 -21.89
CA ILE A 436 2.10 -30.13 -22.76
C ILE A 436 1.30 -31.42 -23.01
N PRO A 437 1.94 -32.58 -23.30
CA PRO A 437 1.19 -33.83 -23.47
C PRO A 437 0.39 -34.23 -22.22
N ARG A 438 0.87 -33.87 -21.02
CA ARG A 438 0.18 -34.17 -19.75
C ARG A 438 -0.97 -33.20 -19.46
N LYS A 439 -0.99 -32.06 -20.15
CA LYS A 439 -1.95 -30.97 -19.97
C LYS A 439 -2.89 -30.81 -21.16
N GLU A 440 -2.90 -31.74 -22.11
CA GLU A 440 -3.71 -31.68 -23.32
C GLU A 440 -5.19 -31.46 -23.01
N GLN A 441 -5.76 -32.22 -22.08
CA GLN A 441 -7.17 -32.10 -21.71
C GLN A 441 -7.49 -30.76 -21.04
N ASP A 442 -6.58 -30.24 -20.22
CA ASP A 442 -6.75 -28.94 -19.56
C ASP A 442 -6.71 -27.80 -20.61
N ILE A 443 -5.79 -27.88 -21.57
CA ILE A 443 -5.64 -26.92 -22.67
C ILE A 443 -6.87 -26.97 -23.59
N TYR A 444 -7.33 -28.16 -23.96
CA TYR A 444 -8.57 -28.36 -24.71
C TYR A 444 -9.75 -27.69 -23.99
N THR A 445 -9.92 -27.98 -22.70
CA THR A 445 -11.02 -27.44 -21.89
C THR A 445 -10.94 -25.91 -21.76
N LEU A 446 -9.74 -25.35 -21.62
CA LEU A 446 -9.50 -23.91 -21.58
C LEU A 446 -9.94 -23.24 -22.89
N ILE A 447 -9.51 -23.76 -24.04
CA ILE A 447 -9.83 -23.20 -25.36
C ILE A 447 -11.34 -23.32 -25.62
N THR A 448 -11.94 -24.50 -25.39
CA THR A 448 -13.40 -24.70 -25.55
C THR A 448 -14.20 -23.73 -24.67
N ARG A 449 -13.76 -23.48 -23.43
CA ARG A 449 -14.44 -22.51 -22.56
C ARG A 449 -14.40 -21.09 -23.13
N GLN A 450 -13.26 -20.66 -23.63
CA GLN A 450 -13.11 -19.34 -24.25
C GLN A 450 -13.97 -19.19 -25.51
N LEU A 451 -14.08 -20.25 -26.33
CA LEU A 451 -14.95 -20.26 -27.50
C LEU A 451 -16.43 -20.11 -27.12
N ASN A 452 -16.87 -20.86 -26.10
CA ASN A 452 -18.24 -20.74 -25.58
C ASN A 452 -18.50 -19.36 -24.96
N ASP A 453 -17.51 -18.79 -24.25
CA ASP A 453 -17.60 -17.44 -23.68
C ASP A 453 -17.78 -16.38 -24.78
N ILE A 454 -17.02 -16.46 -25.88
CA ILE A 454 -17.16 -15.58 -27.05
C ILE A 454 -18.55 -15.74 -27.66
N GLU A 455 -19.01 -16.97 -27.87
CA GLU A 455 -20.35 -17.24 -28.41
C GLU A 455 -21.48 -16.59 -27.60
N HIS A 456 -21.41 -16.65 -26.27
CA HIS A 456 -22.42 -16.06 -25.39
C HIS A 456 -22.34 -14.54 -25.28
N MET A 457 -21.15 -13.96 -25.48
CA MET A 457 -20.89 -12.54 -25.30
C MET A 457 -21.25 -11.69 -26.53
N VAL A 458 -21.07 -12.26 -27.73
CA VAL A 458 -21.11 -11.51 -28.99
C VAL A 458 -22.53 -11.31 -29.50
N SER A 459 -22.82 -10.09 -29.96
CA SER A 459 -24.13 -9.73 -30.53
C SER A 459 -24.09 -9.33 -32.02
N THR A 460 -22.90 -9.02 -32.56
CA THR A 460 -22.73 -8.57 -33.95
C THR A 460 -21.67 -9.36 -34.70
N GLU A 461 -21.76 -9.36 -36.04
CA GLU A 461 -20.78 -9.99 -36.92
C GLU A 461 -19.39 -9.36 -36.82
N GLU A 462 -19.31 -8.03 -36.75
CA GLU A 462 -18.05 -7.30 -36.60
C GLU A 462 -17.30 -7.67 -35.30
N GLU A 463 -18.03 -7.77 -34.19
CA GLU A 463 -17.46 -8.17 -32.91
C GLU A 463 -16.99 -9.63 -32.96
N MET A 464 -17.80 -10.53 -33.54
CA MET A 464 -17.43 -11.93 -33.71
C MET A 464 -16.13 -12.05 -34.52
N ILE A 465 -16.05 -11.38 -35.66
CA ILE A 465 -14.87 -11.35 -36.53
C ILE A 465 -13.64 -10.88 -35.76
N THR A 466 -13.79 -9.79 -35.00
CA THR A 466 -12.68 -9.16 -34.25
C THR A 466 -12.15 -10.09 -33.16
N LEU A 467 -13.02 -10.73 -32.39
CA LEU A 467 -12.62 -11.65 -31.33
C LEU A 467 -12.13 -13.00 -31.88
N LEU A 468 -12.73 -13.49 -32.96
CA LEU A 468 -12.29 -14.71 -33.64
C LEU A 468 -10.86 -14.60 -34.14
N LYS A 469 -10.49 -13.46 -34.73
CA LYS A 469 -9.11 -13.20 -35.18
C LYS A 469 -8.08 -13.41 -34.07
N GLU A 470 -8.38 -13.00 -32.84
CA GLU A 470 -7.45 -13.20 -31.71
C GLU A 470 -7.46 -14.64 -31.19
N ILE A 471 -8.63 -15.26 -30.96
CA ILE A 471 -8.67 -16.63 -30.40
C ILE A 471 -8.14 -17.67 -31.39
N LEU A 472 -8.26 -17.42 -32.70
CA LEU A 472 -7.66 -18.25 -33.76
C LEU A 472 -6.13 -18.28 -33.68
N CYS A 473 -5.48 -17.28 -33.08
CA CYS A 473 -4.03 -17.30 -32.85
C CYS A 473 -3.58 -18.48 -31.96
N CYS A 474 -4.48 -19.13 -31.20
CA CYS A 474 -4.19 -20.39 -30.51
C CYS A 474 -3.71 -21.50 -31.48
N LEU A 475 -4.20 -21.49 -32.73
CA LEU A 475 -3.82 -22.46 -33.77
C LEU A 475 -2.40 -22.24 -34.30
N ASN A 476 -1.81 -21.07 -34.02
CA ASN A 476 -0.43 -20.74 -34.41
C ASN A 476 0.57 -21.06 -33.27
N ILE A 477 0.11 -21.60 -32.14
CA ILE A 477 0.99 -21.99 -31.02
C ILE A 477 1.46 -23.42 -31.25
N GLU A 478 2.69 -23.59 -31.76
CA GLU A 478 3.25 -24.88 -32.21
C GLU A 478 2.94 -26.09 -31.30
N PRO A 479 3.22 -26.08 -29.97
CA PRO A 479 2.94 -27.24 -29.11
C PRO A 479 1.46 -27.55 -28.90
N VAL A 480 0.56 -26.63 -29.26
CA VAL A 480 -0.88 -26.66 -28.93
C VAL A 480 -1.77 -26.66 -30.16
N LYS A 481 -1.23 -26.39 -31.36
CA LYS A 481 -2.01 -26.20 -32.59
C LYS A 481 -3.03 -27.30 -32.87
N PHE A 482 -2.67 -28.57 -32.69
CA PHE A 482 -3.58 -29.70 -32.91
C PHE A 482 -4.65 -29.84 -31.80
N ILE A 483 -4.32 -29.47 -30.56
CA ILE A 483 -5.26 -29.46 -29.43
C ILE A 483 -6.28 -28.33 -29.62
N ALA A 484 -5.80 -27.17 -30.06
CA ALA A 484 -6.64 -26.04 -30.44
C ALA A 484 -7.55 -26.44 -31.60
N LEU A 485 -7.00 -27.02 -32.67
CA LEU A 485 -7.77 -27.48 -33.84
C LEU A 485 -8.90 -28.44 -33.45
N LYS A 486 -8.61 -29.43 -32.60
CA LYS A 486 -9.62 -30.35 -32.04
C LYS A 486 -10.71 -29.61 -31.26
N SER A 487 -10.34 -28.57 -30.50
CA SER A 487 -11.28 -27.73 -29.75
C SER A 487 -12.20 -26.92 -30.68
N PHE A 488 -11.63 -26.29 -31.72
CA PHE A 488 -12.37 -25.54 -32.73
C PHE A 488 -13.28 -26.46 -33.55
N ALA A 489 -12.76 -27.59 -34.05
CA ALA A 489 -13.51 -28.56 -34.82
C ALA A 489 -14.73 -29.05 -34.03
N LYS A 490 -14.52 -29.43 -32.76
CA LYS A 490 -15.61 -29.90 -31.90
C LYS A 490 -16.65 -28.82 -31.59
N TRP A 491 -16.20 -27.58 -31.42
CA TRP A 491 -17.09 -26.44 -31.20
C TRP A 491 -17.95 -26.17 -32.46
N VAL A 492 -17.37 -26.30 -33.66
CA VAL A 492 -18.02 -26.03 -34.94
C VAL A 492 -19.03 -27.10 -35.36
N GLU A 493 -18.76 -28.39 -35.12
CA GLU A 493 -19.57 -29.54 -35.59
C GLU A 493 -21.11 -29.40 -35.42
N ASN A 494 -21.56 -28.75 -34.34
CA ASN A 494 -22.98 -28.63 -34.01
C ASN A 494 -23.55 -27.22 -34.22
N LYS A 495 -22.84 -26.34 -34.92
CA LYS A 495 -23.30 -24.98 -35.18
C LYS A 495 -24.26 -24.93 -36.38
N PRO A 496 -25.30 -24.09 -36.33
CA PRO A 496 -26.21 -23.92 -37.45
C PRO A 496 -25.42 -23.42 -38.67
N GLY A 497 -25.69 -24.00 -39.84
CA GLY A 497 -24.88 -23.76 -41.04
C GLY A 497 -24.86 -22.29 -41.45
N ASP A 498 -26.01 -21.61 -41.44
CA ASP A 498 -26.11 -20.16 -41.68
C ASP A 498 -25.93 -19.32 -40.39
N GLY A 499 -25.35 -19.93 -39.36
CA GLY A 499 -25.10 -19.29 -38.08
C GLY A 499 -24.05 -18.18 -38.18
N LEU A 500 -24.15 -17.21 -37.27
CA LEU A 500 -23.16 -16.13 -37.12
C LEU A 500 -21.72 -16.68 -37.03
N ILE A 501 -21.52 -17.72 -36.22
CA ILE A 501 -20.22 -18.34 -35.98
C ILE A 501 -19.60 -18.87 -37.28
N ILE A 502 -20.32 -19.69 -38.05
CA ILE A 502 -19.81 -20.30 -39.28
C ILE A 502 -19.41 -19.22 -40.30
N ARG A 503 -20.29 -18.23 -40.52
CA ARG A 503 -20.02 -17.14 -41.45
C ARG A 503 -18.78 -16.33 -41.07
N CYS A 504 -18.66 -15.95 -39.79
CA CYS A 504 -17.51 -15.19 -39.30
C CYS A 504 -16.21 -16.00 -39.33
N LEU A 505 -16.27 -17.30 -39.04
CA LEU A 505 -15.10 -18.18 -39.06
C LEU A 505 -14.54 -18.31 -40.49
N LEU A 506 -15.41 -18.52 -41.49
CA LEU A 506 -15.04 -18.58 -42.91
C LEU A 506 -14.38 -17.27 -43.39
N GLN A 507 -14.84 -16.11 -42.89
CA GLN A 507 -14.26 -14.82 -43.24
C GLN A 507 -12.89 -14.56 -42.57
N THR A 508 -12.63 -15.17 -41.41
CA THR A 508 -11.46 -14.82 -40.58
C THR A 508 -10.32 -15.82 -40.63
N MET A 509 -10.60 -17.11 -40.78
CA MET A 509 -9.60 -18.18 -40.66
C MET A 509 -8.40 -18.00 -41.59
N GLY A 510 -8.62 -17.61 -42.85
CA GLY A 510 -7.56 -17.43 -43.84
C GLY A 510 -6.64 -16.23 -43.57
N THR A 511 -7.03 -15.32 -42.67
CA THR A 511 -6.20 -14.17 -42.27
C THR A 511 -5.51 -14.36 -40.92
N ALA A 512 -6.02 -15.27 -40.08
CA ALA A 512 -5.55 -15.45 -38.71
C ALA A 512 -4.70 -16.71 -38.53
N VAL A 513 -4.94 -17.78 -39.27
CA VAL A 513 -4.21 -19.06 -39.17
C VAL A 513 -3.06 -19.06 -40.16
N THR A 514 -1.82 -19.24 -39.68
CA THR A 514 -0.61 -19.19 -40.51
C THR A 514 -0.19 -20.55 -41.07
N GLU A 515 -0.53 -21.64 -40.37
CA GLU A 515 -0.17 -23.00 -40.76
C GLU A 515 -1.21 -23.61 -41.71
N TYR A 516 -0.78 -23.96 -42.93
CA TYR A 516 -1.70 -24.41 -44.00
C TYR A 516 -2.43 -25.73 -43.68
N ASP A 517 -1.77 -26.69 -43.04
CA ASP A 517 -2.39 -27.99 -42.70
C ASP A 517 -3.53 -27.80 -41.70
N VAL A 518 -3.30 -26.98 -40.67
CA VAL A 518 -4.30 -26.65 -39.63
C VAL A 518 -5.44 -25.84 -40.23
N LEU A 519 -5.13 -24.89 -41.12
CA LEU A 519 -6.14 -24.10 -41.84
C LEU A 519 -7.01 -24.99 -42.73
N ALA A 520 -6.42 -25.94 -43.46
CA ALA A 520 -7.15 -26.83 -44.35
C ALA A 520 -8.17 -27.69 -43.59
N GLU A 521 -7.74 -28.31 -42.48
CA GLU A 521 -8.63 -29.13 -41.64
C GLU A 521 -9.73 -28.28 -40.98
N LEU A 522 -9.40 -27.09 -40.48
CA LEU A 522 -10.40 -26.18 -39.92
C LEU A 522 -11.43 -25.73 -40.97
N LEU A 523 -10.96 -25.40 -42.17
CA LEU A 523 -11.82 -25.02 -43.31
C LEU A 523 -12.75 -26.17 -43.67
N GLU A 524 -12.23 -27.39 -43.79
CA GLU A 524 -13.02 -28.58 -44.10
C GLU A 524 -14.13 -28.81 -43.07
N VAL A 525 -13.81 -28.80 -41.77
CA VAL A 525 -14.81 -28.97 -40.70
C VAL A 525 -15.87 -27.85 -40.73
N THR A 526 -15.45 -26.62 -41.02
CA THR A 526 -16.37 -25.47 -41.07
C THR A 526 -17.30 -25.52 -42.26
N VAL A 527 -16.78 -25.87 -43.45
CA VAL A 527 -17.58 -26.07 -44.66
C VAL A 527 -18.52 -27.25 -44.52
N ASN A 528 -18.06 -28.36 -43.92
CA ASN A 528 -18.92 -29.50 -43.63
C ASN A 528 -20.05 -29.13 -42.67
N SER A 529 -19.76 -28.39 -41.59
CA SER A 529 -20.81 -27.89 -40.70
C SER A 529 -21.77 -26.93 -41.40
N TYR A 530 -21.28 -26.09 -42.32
CA TYR A 530 -22.13 -25.20 -43.13
C TYR A 530 -23.19 -26.01 -43.90
N PHE A 531 -22.77 -27.04 -44.65
CA PHE A 531 -23.66 -27.83 -45.51
C PHE A 531 -24.51 -28.87 -44.75
N LEU A 532 -23.96 -29.51 -43.72
CA LEU A 532 -24.69 -30.53 -42.95
C LEU A 532 -25.77 -29.91 -42.06
N ASN A 533 -25.53 -28.70 -41.56
CA ASN A 533 -26.42 -28.01 -40.63
C ASN A 533 -27.19 -26.84 -41.26
N THR A 534 -27.18 -26.70 -42.60
CA THR A 534 -28.14 -25.85 -43.32
C THR A 534 -29.43 -26.64 -43.54
N GLY A 535 -30.43 -26.39 -42.72
CA GLY A 535 -31.76 -26.97 -42.90
C GLY A 535 -32.45 -26.43 -44.16
N LYS A 536 -32.19 -27.06 -45.32
CA LYS A 536 -33.09 -27.20 -46.51
C LYS A 536 -32.32 -27.78 -47.72
N VAL A 537 -32.13 -29.09 -47.77
CA VAL A 537 -31.99 -29.83 -49.06
C VAL A 537 -32.92 -31.05 -49.15
N THR A 538 -33.58 -31.48 -48.07
CA THR A 538 -34.48 -32.65 -48.06
C THR A 538 -35.96 -32.37 -48.36
N GLN A 539 -36.30 -31.22 -48.94
CA GLN A 539 -37.68 -30.91 -49.40
C GLN A 539 -37.82 -30.62 -50.91
N LEU A 540 -36.77 -30.79 -51.71
CA LEU A 540 -36.84 -30.61 -53.18
C LEU A 540 -36.66 -31.93 -53.98
N LEU A 541 -36.70 -33.08 -53.31
CA LEU A 541 -36.67 -34.41 -53.96
C LEU A 541 -37.72 -35.37 -53.37
N LYS A 542 -38.96 -34.90 -53.20
CA LYS A 542 -40.14 -35.78 -53.16
C LYS A 542 -41.25 -35.20 -54.01
#